data_AF-T0YJQ1-F1
#
_entry.id   AF-T0YJQ1-F1
#
_cell.length_a   1.000
_cell.length_b   1.000
_cell.length_c   1.000
_cell.angle_alpha   90.00
_cell.angle_beta   90.00
_cell.angle_gamma   90.00
#
_symmetry.space_group_name_H-M   'P 1'
#
loop_
_entity.id
_entity.type
_entity.pdbx_description
1 polymer ?
#
loop_
_entity_poly.entity_id
_entity_poly.type
_entity_poly.pdbx_seq_one_letter_code
_entity_poly.pdbx_strand_id
1 'polypeptide(L)'
;TFDSGGLSLKSAEPMATMKTDMSGAAAVCATVLACAKLGVGAQVTAIAPLAENMPGESGIKPGDVLAMRNGRTVEVLNTDAEGRLILADAISLAVEMAPDAIVDVATLTGACVVALGKEIAGLFCNDEGLAGKVIDASLLAGERVWRLPLVEG
;
A
#
# COMPACT_ATOMS: atom_id res chain seq x y z
N THR A 1 -11.52 -0.84 -2.76
CA THR A 1 -11.95 -1.52 -3.99
C THR A 1 -12.29 -0.51 -5.06
N PHE A 2 -12.92 0.60 -4.71
CA PHE A 2 -12.99 1.80 -5.55
C PHE A 2 -12.63 3.03 -4.71
N ASP A 3 -11.97 4.01 -5.33
CA ASP A 3 -11.53 5.24 -4.67
C ASP A 3 -12.01 6.47 -5.45
N SER A 4 -13.00 7.18 -4.92
CA SER A 4 -13.42 8.48 -5.45
C SER A 4 -12.65 9.65 -4.82
N GLY A 5 -11.86 9.39 -3.78
CA GLY A 5 -11.21 10.37 -2.90
C GLY A 5 -12.03 10.84 -1.71
N GLY A 6 -13.22 10.29 -1.49
CA GLY A 6 -14.11 10.74 -0.41
C GLY A 6 -14.60 12.18 -0.62
N LEU A 7 -14.51 13.03 0.41
CA LEU A 7 -14.87 14.44 0.31
C LEU A 7 -13.81 15.29 -0.41
N SER A 8 -12.55 14.87 -0.40
CA SER A 8 -11.48 15.35 -1.27
C SER A 8 -11.60 14.73 -2.67
N LEU A 9 -12.77 14.90 -3.28
CA LEU A 9 -13.21 14.20 -4.49
C LEU A 9 -12.23 14.39 -5.66
N LYS A 10 -11.85 13.28 -6.30
CA LYS A 10 -11.06 13.27 -7.54
C LYS A 10 -11.83 13.92 -8.69
N SER A 11 -11.11 14.43 -9.69
CA SER A 11 -11.71 14.78 -10.98
C SER A 11 -12.09 13.53 -11.78
N ALA A 12 -12.98 13.67 -12.77
CA ALA A 12 -13.57 12.54 -13.48
C ALA A 12 -12.54 11.63 -14.18
N GLU A 13 -11.53 12.20 -14.83
CA GLU A 13 -10.51 11.45 -15.56
C GLU A 13 -9.66 10.53 -14.66
N PRO A 14 -8.99 11.01 -13.59
CA PRO A 14 -8.24 10.13 -12.69
C PRO A 14 -9.13 9.15 -11.92
N MET A 15 -10.41 9.48 -11.69
CA MET A 15 -11.34 8.58 -11.02
C MET A 15 -11.71 7.35 -11.85
N ALA A 16 -11.71 7.45 -13.19
CA ALA A 16 -12.17 6.40 -14.10
C ALA A 16 -11.39 5.08 -13.96
N THR A 17 -10.15 5.12 -13.48
CA THR A 17 -9.30 3.94 -13.29
C THR A 17 -9.30 3.41 -11.85
N MET A 18 -9.93 4.09 -10.89
CA MET A 18 -9.78 3.79 -9.46
C MET A 18 -10.41 2.48 -8.98
N LYS A 19 -11.07 1.74 -9.87
CA LYS A 19 -11.34 0.31 -9.63
C LYS A 19 -10.06 -0.52 -9.45
N THR A 20 -8.91 -0.03 -9.92
CA THR A 20 -7.61 -0.70 -9.78
C THR A 20 -6.89 -0.32 -8.49
N ASP A 21 -7.49 0.51 -7.63
CA ASP A 21 -6.85 0.95 -6.39
C ASP A 21 -6.74 -0.17 -5.32
N MET A 22 -7.31 -1.34 -5.61
CA MET A 22 -7.11 -2.58 -4.87
C MET A 22 -6.01 -3.49 -5.43
N SER A 23 -5.28 -3.04 -6.46
CA SER A 23 -4.30 -3.89 -7.15
C SER A 23 -3.11 -4.31 -6.27
N GLY A 24 -2.74 -3.50 -5.27
CA GLY A 24 -1.77 -3.91 -4.24
C GLY A 24 -2.24 -5.14 -3.46
N ALA A 25 -3.49 -5.13 -3.01
CA ALA A 25 -4.13 -6.29 -2.36
C ALA A 25 -4.21 -7.51 -3.30
N ALA A 26 -4.52 -7.28 -4.59
CA ALA A 26 -4.54 -8.35 -5.58
C ALA A 26 -3.16 -8.99 -5.76
N ALA A 27 -2.10 -8.18 -5.84
CA ALA A 27 -0.72 -8.65 -5.99
C ALA A 27 -0.29 -9.52 -4.79
N VAL A 28 -0.46 -9.04 -3.56
CA VAL A 28 -0.05 -9.81 -2.36
C VAL A 28 -0.83 -11.11 -2.19
N CYS A 29 -2.14 -11.10 -2.46
CA CYS A 29 -2.95 -12.32 -2.45
C CYS A 29 -2.52 -13.32 -3.53
N ALA A 30 -2.24 -12.84 -4.75
CA ALA A 30 -1.74 -13.68 -5.83
C ALA A 30 -0.37 -14.27 -5.49
N THR A 31 0.52 -13.52 -4.83
CA THR A 31 1.82 -14.01 -4.36
C THR A 31 1.67 -15.16 -3.37
N VAL A 32 0.80 -15.04 -2.36
CA VAL A 32 0.57 -16.14 -1.40
C VAL A 32 0.02 -17.39 -2.08
N LEU A 33 -0.92 -17.23 -3.02
CA LEU A 33 -1.43 -18.34 -3.82
C LEU A 33 -0.34 -18.99 -4.68
N ALA A 34 0.58 -18.21 -5.25
CA ALA A 34 1.72 -18.70 -6.00
C ALA A 34 2.70 -19.46 -5.10
N CYS A 35 3.03 -18.92 -3.92
CA CYS A 35 3.88 -19.60 -2.92
C CYS A 35 3.30 -20.96 -2.52
N ALA A 36 1.98 -21.03 -2.29
CA ALA A 36 1.31 -22.29 -1.97
C ALA A 36 1.38 -23.31 -3.12
N LYS A 37 1.14 -22.87 -4.37
CA LYS A 37 1.25 -23.73 -5.56
C LYS A 37 2.66 -24.25 -5.81
N LEU A 38 3.67 -23.45 -5.50
CA LEU A 38 5.09 -23.80 -5.66
C LEU A 38 5.64 -24.61 -4.48
N GLY A 39 4.88 -24.78 -3.40
CA GLY A 39 5.34 -25.48 -2.20
C GLY A 39 6.49 -24.76 -1.50
N VAL A 40 6.49 -23.43 -1.49
CA VAL A 40 7.52 -22.62 -0.82
C VAL A 40 7.54 -22.98 0.67
N GLY A 41 8.71 -23.38 1.18
CA GLY A 41 8.89 -23.84 2.57
C GLY A 41 8.89 -22.74 3.63
N ALA A 42 8.41 -21.54 3.30
CA ALA A 42 8.32 -20.40 4.21
C ALA A 42 6.86 -20.12 4.58
N GLN A 43 6.61 -19.69 5.81
CA GLN A 43 5.29 -19.22 6.23
C GLN A 43 5.06 -17.83 5.64
N VAL A 44 4.05 -17.70 4.77
CA VAL A 44 3.68 -16.43 4.15
C VAL A 44 2.23 -16.11 4.50
N THR A 45 1.97 -14.92 5.04
CA THR A 45 0.61 -14.44 5.33
C THR A 45 0.34 -13.16 4.55
N ALA A 46 -0.84 -13.07 3.92
CA ALA A 46 -1.33 -11.85 3.30
C ALA A 46 -2.35 -11.16 4.23
N ILE A 47 -2.18 -9.86 4.44
CA ILE A 47 -3.16 -8.98 5.08
C ILE A 47 -3.61 -7.99 4.02
N ALA A 48 -4.91 -7.99 3.71
CA ALA A 48 -5.51 -7.14 2.68
C ALA A 48 -6.68 -6.35 3.28
N PRO A 49 -6.46 -5.12 3.78
CA PRO A 49 -7.57 -4.25 4.15
C PRO A 49 -8.34 -3.84 2.89
N LEU A 50 -9.66 -4.07 2.88
CA LEU A 50 -10.53 -3.81 1.73
C LEU A 50 -11.71 -2.94 2.15
N ALA A 51 -11.80 -1.75 1.56
CA ALA A 51 -12.91 -0.81 1.72
C ALA A 51 -13.10 0.01 0.44
N GLU A 52 -14.24 0.68 0.29
CA GLU A 52 -14.42 1.73 -0.70
C GLU A 52 -14.21 3.10 -0.05
N ASN A 53 -13.66 4.05 -0.81
CA ASN A 53 -13.55 5.45 -0.41
C ASN A 53 -14.54 6.28 -1.22
N MET A 54 -15.64 6.66 -0.58
CA MET A 54 -16.78 7.32 -1.23
C MET A 54 -17.22 8.54 -0.41
N PRO A 55 -17.71 9.63 -1.05
CA PRO A 55 -18.42 10.67 -0.33
C PRO A 55 -19.73 10.11 0.24
N GLY A 56 -20.06 10.53 1.45
CA GLY A 56 -21.31 10.13 2.09
C GLY A 56 -21.46 10.79 3.45
N GLU A 57 -22.66 10.66 4.04
CA GLU A 57 -22.97 11.27 5.34
C GLU A 57 -22.07 10.76 6.47
N SER A 58 -21.61 9.52 6.36
CA SER A 58 -20.67 8.89 7.30
C SER A 58 -19.22 8.87 6.79
N GLY A 59 -18.91 9.63 5.74
CA GLY A 59 -17.56 9.73 5.19
C GLY A 59 -16.60 10.47 6.13
N ILE A 60 -15.32 10.13 6.01
CA ILE A 60 -14.24 10.86 6.69
C ILE A 60 -14.23 12.31 6.18
N LYS A 61 -14.04 13.27 7.08
CA LYS A 61 -13.93 14.70 6.76
C LYS A 61 -12.49 15.18 6.90
N PRO A 62 -12.05 16.14 6.08
CA PRO A 62 -10.82 16.87 6.35
C PRO A 62 -10.85 17.48 7.76
N GLY A 63 -9.80 17.25 8.55
CA GLY A 63 -9.68 17.63 9.95
C GLY A 63 -10.19 16.59 10.96
N ASP A 64 -10.82 15.50 10.52
CA ASP A 64 -11.13 14.39 11.43
C ASP A 64 -9.83 13.78 11.99
N VAL A 65 -9.83 13.45 13.28
CA VAL A 65 -8.72 12.76 13.95
C VAL A 65 -9.12 11.34 14.25
N LEU A 66 -8.44 10.39 13.60
CA LEU A 66 -8.70 8.96 13.71
C LEU A 66 -7.75 8.31 14.70
N ALA A 67 -8.25 7.40 15.53
CA ALA A 67 -7.42 6.54 16.37
C ALA A 67 -7.03 5.27 15.59
N MET A 68 -5.73 4.99 15.52
CA MET A 68 -5.17 3.81 14.85
C MET A 68 -5.03 2.64 15.82
N ARG A 69 -4.88 1.43 15.28
CA ARG A 69 -4.72 0.18 16.03
C ARG A 69 -3.57 0.21 17.04
N ASN A 70 -2.47 0.87 16.71
CA ASN A 70 -1.32 1.01 17.61
C ASN A 70 -1.48 2.12 18.67
N GLY A 71 -2.66 2.72 18.80
CA GLY A 71 -2.98 3.77 19.76
C GLY A 71 -2.54 5.18 19.35
N ARG A 72 -1.86 5.36 18.20
CA ARG A 72 -1.56 6.69 17.65
C ARG A 72 -2.80 7.31 17.04
N THR A 73 -2.80 8.63 16.93
CA THR A 73 -3.85 9.39 16.25
C THR A 73 -3.34 9.99 14.95
N VAL A 74 -4.19 10.06 13.93
CA VAL A 74 -3.89 10.67 12.62
C VAL A 74 -4.94 11.73 12.30
N GLU A 75 -4.50 12.96 12.06
CA GLU A 75 -5.34 14.01 11.47
C GLU A 75 -5.43 13.80 9.95
N VAL A 76 -6.65 13.71 9.44
CA VAL A 76 -6.91 13.51 8.01
C VAL A 76 -6.99 14.87 7.33
N LEU A 77 -5.90 15.34 6.72
CA LEU A 77 -5.89 16.60 5.97
C LEU A 77 -6.47 16.45 4.55
N ASN A 78 -6.41 15.24 3.99
CA ASN A 78 -6.91 14.92 2.66
C ASN A 78 -7.51 13.51 2.69
N THR A 79 -8.79 13.37 2.35
CA THR A 79 -9.50 12.08 2.38
C THR A 79 -9.17 11.19 1.18
N ASP A 80 -8.47 11.73 0.18
CA ASP A 80 -7.89 11.02 -0.99
C ASP A 80 -6.50 10.43 -0.68
N ALA A 81 -6.07 10.53 0.59
CA ALA A 81 -4.87 9.89 1.11
C ALA A 81 -5.26 8.72 2.04
N GLU A 82 -6.35 8.02 1.75
CA GLU A 82 -6.93 6.95 2.58
C GLU A 82 -6.09 5.67 2.60
N GLY A 83 -5.40 5.34 1.50
CA GLY A 83 -4.62 4.10 1.40
C GLY A 83 -3.61 3.95 2.55
N ARG A 84 -2.96 5.05 2.97
CA ARG A 84 -2.02 5.02 4.10
C ARG A 84 -2.70 4.84 5.46
N LEU A 85 -3.98 5.22 5.58
CA LEU A 85 -4.76 5.05 6.80
C LEU A 85 -5.08 3.57 7.02
N ILE A 86 -5.59 2.88 5.99
CA ILE A 86 -5.89 1.45 6.08
C ILE A 86 -4.61 0.60 6.22
N LEU A 87 -3.51 1.03 5.59
CA LEU A 87 -2.20 0.37 5.73
C LEU A 87 -1.61 0.56 7.12
N ALA A 88 -1.83 1.70 7.79
CA ALA A 88 -1.33 1.91 9.14
C ALA A 88 -1.86 0.85 10.12
N ASP A 89 -3.15 0.51 10.03
CA ASP A 89 -3.76 -0.54 10.84
C ASP A 89 -3.33 -1.94 10.41
N ALA A 90 -3.24 -2.20 9.10
CA ALA A 90 -2.79 -3.49 8.58
C ALA A 90 -1.33 -3.80 8.95
N ILE A 91 -0.44 -2.82 8.88
CA ILE A 91 0.97 -2.95 9.30
C ILE A 91 1.04 -3.10 10.82
N SER A 92 0.23 -2.36 11.58
CA SER A 92 0.16 -2.53 13.04
C SER A 92 -0.25 -3.97 13.41
N LEU A 93 -1.25 -4.54 12.72
CA LEU A 93 -1.63 -5.94 12.87
C LEU A 93 -0.51 -6.90 12.46
N ALA A 94 0.19 -6.63 11.35
CA ALA A 94 1.30 -7.45 10.89
C ALA A 94 2.44 -7.50 11.92
N VAL A 95 2.76 -6.37 12.56
CA VAL A 95 3.79 -6.30 13.61
C VAL A 95 3.44 -7.17 14.83
N GLU A 96 2.16 -7.22 15.23
CA GLU A 96 1.71 -8.07 16.35
C GLU A 96 1.94 -9.58 16.09
N MET A 97 2.04 -9.97 14.81
CA MET A 97 2.33 -11.35 14.42
C MET A 97 3.81 -11.71 14.50
N ALA A 98 4.69 -10.74 14.80
CA ALA A 98 6.14 -10.88 14.88
C ALA A 98 6.80 -11.61 13.68
N PRO A 99 6.57 -11.17 12.42
CA PRO A 99 7.18 -11.77 11.24
C PRO A 99 8.66 -11.40 11.09
N ASP A 100 9.41 -12.21 10.32
CA ASP A 100 10.81 -11.92 9.98
C ASP A 100 10.95 -10.68 9.06
N ALA A 101 9.93 -10.40 8.24
CA ALA A 101 9.87 -9.24 7.35
C ALA A 101 8.42 -8.88 7.03
N ILE A 102 8.18 -7.60 6.76
CA ILE A 102 6.91 -7.07 6.25
C ILE A 102 7.19 -6.41 4.90
N VAL A 103 6.39 -6.76 3.89
CA VAL A 103 6.41 -6.13 2.56
C VAL A 103 4.98 -5.70 2.24
N ASP A 104 4.75 -4.40 2.11
CA ASP A 104 3.50 -3.84 1.64
C ASP A 104 3.59 -3.44 0.16
N VAL A 105 2.45 -3.51 -0.55
CA VAL A 105 2.32 -3.11 -1.95
C VAL A 105 1.06 -2.27 -2.08
N ALA A 106 1.18 -1.06 -2.61
CA ALA A 106 0.09 -0.11 -2.67
C ALA A 106 0.14 0.81 -3.90
N THR A 107 -1.02 1.15 -4.45
CA THR A 107 -1.21 2.17 -5.49
C THR A 107 -1.24 3.59 -4.91
N LEU A 108 -0.29 3.90 -4.04
CA LEU A 108 -0.48 4.91 -2.98
C LEU A 108 -0.41 6.37 -3.43
N THR A 109 0.39 6.72 -4.45
CA THR A 109 0.57 8.13 -4.83
C THR A 109 0.77 8.31 -6.33
N GLY A 110 0.15 9.37 -6.87
CA GLY A 110 0.50 9.90 -8.19
C GLY A 110 1.92 10.44 -8.26
N ALA A 111 2.51 10.87 -7.13
CA ALA A 111 3.87 11.39 -7.07
C ALA A 111 4.93 10.34 -7.47
N CYS A 112 4.75 9.07 -7.08
CA CYS A 112 5.64 7.99 -7.51
C CYS A 112 5.59 7.79 -9.03
N VAL A 113 4.39 7.90 -9.63
CA VAL A 113 4.20 7.81 -11.08
C VAL A 113 4.85 8.98 -11.81
N VAL A 114 4.76 10.19 -11.25
CA VAL A 114 5.46 11.37 -11.81
C VAL A 114 6.99 11.19 -11.76
N ALA A 115 7.51 10.60 -10.68
CA ALA A 115 8.95 10.42 -10.49
C ALA A 115 9.55 9.30 -11.34
N LEU A 116 8.88 8.15 -11.44
CA LEU A 116 9.44 6.91 -12.01
C LEU A 116 8.71 6.42 -13.27
N GLY A 117 7.60 7.04 -13.64
CA GLY A 117 6.72 6.57 -14.70
C GLY A 117 5.81 5.41 -14.26
N LYS A 118 5.24 4.69 -15.23
CA LYS A 118 4.25 3.62 -15.00
C LYS A 118 4.86 2.21 -14.93
N GLU A 119 6.13 2.08 -15.32
CA GLU A 119 6.79 0.79 -15.58
C GLU A 119 7.82 0.41 -14.49
N ILE A 120 7.99 1.25 -13.48
CA ILE A 120 8.97 1.08 -12.41
C ILE A 120 8.28 1.37 -11.07
N ALA A 121 8.27 0.41 -10.16
CA ALA A 121 7.72 0.61 -8.83
C ALA A 121 8.73 1.31 -7.91
N GLY A 122 8.25 2.22 -7.06
CA GLY A 122 9.07 2.83 -6.01
C GLY A 122 9.27 1.87 -4.84
N LEU A 123 10.52 1.61 -4.47
CA LEU A 123 10.89 0.79 -3.32
C LEU A 123 11.34 1.70 -2.17
N PHE A 124 10.61 1.66 -1.07
CA PHE A 124 11.03 2.21 0.22
C PHE A 124 11.23 1.05 1.19
N CYS A 125 12.32 1.03 1.94
CA CYS A 125 12.49 0.05 3.02
C CYS A 125 13.61 0.50 3.97
N ASN A 126 13.53 0.05 5.22
CA ASN A 126 14.41 0.47 6.30
C ASN A 126 15.60 -0.49 6.54
N ASP A 127 15.69 -1.58 5.77
CA ASP A 127 16.74 -2.60 5.88
C ASP A 127 17.42 -2.82 4.53
N GLU A 128 18.73 -2.60 4.46
CA GLU A 128 19.48 -2.68 3.20
C GLU A 128 19.56 -4.13 2.65
N GLY A 129 19.56 -5.14 3.53
CA GLY A 129 19.58 -6.54 3.12
C GLY A 129 18.28 -6.98 2.44
N LEU A 130 17.14 -6.59 3.02
CA LEU A 130 15.82 -6.81 2.45
C LEU A 130 15.65 -6.02 1.15
N ALA A 131 16.11 -4.77 1.10
CA ALA A 131 16.10 -3.96 -0.11
C ALA A 131 16.85 -4.65 -1.27
N GLY A 132 18.06 -5.16 -1.00
CA GLY A 132 18.86 -5.90 -1.97
C GLY A 132 18.13 -7.13 -2.50
N LYS A 133 17.52 -7.94 -1.62
CA LYS A 133 16.74 -9.12 -2.02
C LYS A 133 15.57 -8.77 -2.94
N VAL A 134 14.86 -7.66 -2.67
CA VAL A 134 13.75 -7.21 -3.52
C VAL A 134 14.26 -6.73 -4.88
N ILE A 135 15.37 -5.99 -4.92
CA ILE A 135 15.99 -5.54 -6.17
C ILE A 135 16.47 -6.73 -7.02
N ASP A 136 17.12 -7.72 -6.42
CA ASP A 136 17.58 -8.91 -7.14
C ASP A 136 16.40 -9.73 -7.68
N ALA A 137 15.34 -9.90 -6.89
CA ALA A 137 14.11 -10.57 -7.32
C ALA A 137 13.41 -9.83 -8.48
N SER A 138 13.39 -8.49 -8.39
CA SER A 138 12.88 -7.59 -9.43
C SER A 138 13.60 -7.79 -10.78
N LEU A 139 14.94 -7.87 -10.75
CA LEU A 139 15.75 -8.10 -11.95
C LEU A 139 15.48 -9.47 -12.57
N LEU A 140 15.32 -10.50 -11.73
CA LEU A 140 15.02 -11.86 -12.18
C LEU A 140 13.61 -11.98 -12.79
N ALA A 141 12.62 -11.32 -12.20
CA ALA A 141 11.23 -11.33 -12.66
C ALA A 141 11.00 -10.45 -13.90
N GLY A 142 11.90 -9.49 -14.16
CA GLY A 142 11.71 -8.47 -15.20
C GLY A 142 10.76 -7.34 -14.79
N GLU A 143 10.38 -7.29 -13.51
CA GLU A 143 9.52 -6.25 -12.92
C GLU A 143 10.40 -5.25 -12.16
N ARG A 144 10.68 -4.11 -12.79
CA ARG A 144 11.67 -3.16 -12.25
C ARG A 144 11.16 -2.42 -11.02
N VAL A 145 12.03 -2.32 -10.02
CA VAL A 145 11.87 -1.43 -8.87
C VAL A 145 12.99 -0.39 -8.84
N TRP A 146 12.74 0.75 -8.23
CA TRP A 146 13.77 1.77 -7.97
C TRP A 146 13.74 2.20 -6.51
N ARG A 147 14.89 2.17 -5.85
CA ARG A 147 15.04 2.55 -4.45
C ARG A 147 14.85 4.06 -4.28
N LEU A 148 13.85 4.43 -3.49
CA LEU A 148 13.59 5.81 -3.06
C LEU A 148 14.02 5.98 -1.59
N PRO A 149 14.43 7.20 -1.20
CA PRO A 149 14.96 7.43 0.15
C PRO A 149 13.86 7.38 1.22
N LEU A 150 14.14 6.72 2.34
CA LEU A 150 13.45 6.91 3.62
C LEU A 150 14.37 7.74 4.53
N VAL A 151 14.13 9.04 4.58
CA VAL A 151 14.91 9.99 5.40
C VAL A 151 14.06 10.53 6.53
N GLU A 152 14.67 10.74 7.70
CA GLU A 152 14.06 11.55 8.75
C GLU A 152 14.11 13.02 8.35
N GLY A 153 13.01 13.73 8.58
CA GLY A 153 12.84 15.16 8.31
C GLY A 153 12.90 16.01 9.58
#